data_AF-A0A8I1LMT0-F1
#
_entry.id   AF-A0A8I1LMT0-F1
#
_cell.length_a   1.000
_cell.length_b   1.000
_cell.length_c   1.000
_cell.angle_alpha   90.00
_cell.angle_beta   90.00
_cell.angle_gamma   90.00
#
_symmetry.space_group_name_H-M   'P 1'
#
loop_
_entity.id
_entity.type
_entity.pdbx_description
1 polymer ?
#
loop_
_entity_poly.entity_id
_entity_poly.type
_entity_poly.pdbx_seq_one_letter_code
_entity_poly.pdbx_strand_id
1 'polypeptide(L)'
;MTRLKVLLWVVGISQIVLGALTLFAPTFFFETMGLSAPPADNTYMLGMLGARFLAYGLGMFWLACQAVPDLFWIRNMILIQLIDLGAGAFYLATGVIGLSVAAFPMFNATVLAVLLYLWSNPDGQRTQAAHSGT
;
A
#
# COMPACT_ATOMS: atom_id res chain seq x y z
N MET A 1 -2.42 -18.73 -10.32
CA MET A 1 -2.19 -17.95 -9.08
C MET A 1 -3.55 -17.62 -8.45
N THR A 2 -3.67 -17.64 -7.12
CA THR A 2 -4.92 -17.25 -6.44
C THR A 2 -5.13 -15.73 -6.49
N ARG A 3 -6.37 -15.26 -6.32
CA ARG A 3 -6.71 -13.82 -6.32
C ARG A 3 -5.89 -13.04 -5.29
N LEU A 4 -5.70 -13.62 -4.11
CA LEU A 4 -4.86 -13.05 -3.05
C LEU A 4 -3.40 -12.88 -3.51
N LYS A 5 -2.81 -13.87 -4.19
CA LYS A 5 -1.42 -13.77 -4.65
C LYS A 5 -1.23 -12.66 -5.69
N VAL A 6 -2.19 -12.52 -6.61
CA VAL A 6 -2.17 -11.41 -7.57
C VAL A 6 -2.26 -10.06 -6.84
N LEU A 7 -3.15 -9.96 -5.85
CA LEU A 7 -3.26 -8.75 -5.04
C LEU A 7 -1.96 -8.44 -4.27
N LEU A 8 -1.30 -9.43 -3.69
CA LEU A 8 -0.01 -9.26 -3.02
C LEU A 8 1.07 -8.75 -3.98
N TRP A 9 1.09 -9.23 -5.23
CA TRP A 9 1.97 -8.68 -6.27
C TRP A 9 1.65 -7.22 -6.58
N VAL A 10 0.37 -6.88 -6.76
CA VAL A 10 -0.05 -5.50 -7.04
C VAL A 10 0.36 -4.56 -5.90
N VAL A 11 0.09 -4.95 -4.65
CA VAL A 11 0.47 -4.18 -3.46
C VAL A 11 1.99 -4.06 -3.38
N GLY A 12 2.72 -5.14 -3.60
CA GLY A 12 4.18 -5.14 -3.62
C GLY A 12 4.75 -4.16 -4.64
N ILE A 13 4.25 -4.17 -5.87
CA ILE A 13 4.66 -3.22 -6.92
C ILE A 13 4.36 -1.79 -6.49
N SER A 14 3.15 -1.52 -5.99
CA SER A 14 2.77 -0.19 -5.52
C SER A 14 3.72 0.33 -4.43
N GLN A 15 4.07 -0.52 -3.47
CA GLN A 15 4.96 -0.18 -2.36
C GLN A 15 6.41 0.05 -2.83
N ILE A 16 6.90 -0.74 -3.79
CA ILE A 16 8.22 -0.52 -4.38
C ILE A 16 8.27 0.79 -5.16
N VAL A 17 7.25 1.08 -5.98
CA VAL A 17 7.18 2.33 -6.75
C VAL A 17 7.11 3.54 -5.82
N LEU A 18 6.22 3.51 -4.82
CA LEU A 18 6.10 4.58 -3.82
C LEU A 18 7.39 4.75 -3.01
N GLY A 19 8.00 3.65 -2.57
CA GLY A 19 9.27 3.66 -1.85
C GLY A 19 10.41 4.24 -2.68
N ALA A 20 10.52 3.85 -3.95
CA ALA A 20 11.54 4.37 -4.86
C ALA A 20 11.34 5.86 -5.15
N LEU A 21 10.11 6.29 -5.43
CA LEU A 21 9.80 7.70 -5.69
C LEU A 21 10.09 8.58 -4.46
N THR A 22 9.66 8.15 -3.27
CA THR A 22 9.91 8.90 -2.03
C THR A 22 11.37 8.92 -1.60
N LEU A 23 12.13 7.86 -1.91
CA LEU A 23 13.55 7.76 -1.54
C LEU A 23 14.48 8.49 -2.52
N PHE A 24 14.27 8.32 -3.83
CA PHE A 24 15.20 8.81 -4.85
C PHE A 24 14.74 10.07 -5.57
N ALA A 25 13.44 10.36 -5.58
CA ALA A 25 12.87 11.47 -6.33
C ALA A 25 11.71 12.18 -5.58
N PRO A 26 11.86 12.54 -4.29
CA PRO A 26 10.76 13.05 -3.48
C PRO A 26 10.16 14.35 -4.05
N THR A 27 11.00 15.28 -4.53
CA THR A 27 10.52 16.55 -5.11
C THR A 27 9.66 16.32 -6.35
N PHE A 28 10.16 15.50 -7.30
CA PHE A 28 9.43 15.13 -8.50
C PHE A 28 8.10 14.44 -8.17
N PHE A 29 8.10 13.54 -7.18
CA PHE A 29 6.88 12.87 -6.75
C PHE A 29 5.83 13.84 -6.19
N PHE A 30 6.25 14.81 -5.37
CA PHE A 30 5.32 15.80 -4.82
C PHE A 30 4.76 16.72 -5.91
N GLU A 31 5.60 17.21 -6.82
CA GLU A 31 5.18 18.07 -7.92
C GLU A 31 4.17 17.39 -8.86
N THR A 32 4.42 16.11 -9.20
CA THR A 32 3.48 15.32 -10.03
C THR A 32 2.14 15.07 -9.35
N MET A 33 2.11 15.06 -8.02
CA MET A 33 0.88 14.99 -7.22
C MET A 33 0.21 16.36 -7.04
N GLY A 34 0.80 17.45 -7.55
CA GLY A 34 0.32 18.82 -7.35
C GLY A 34 0.56 19.36 -5.94
N LEU A 35 1.49 18.77 -5.19
CA LEU A 35 1.91 19.22 -3.86
C LEU A 35 3.11 20.17 -3.97
N SER A 36 3.29 21.02 -2.95
CA SER A 36 4.49 21.81 -2.80
C SER A 36 5.71 20.92 -2.55
N ALA A 37 6.84 21.25 -3.17
CA ALA A 37 8.10 20.58 -2.91
C ALA A 37 8.43 20.58 -1.40
N PRO A 38 8.84 19.44 -0.82
CA PRO A 38 9.24 19.39 0.57
C PRO A 38 10.51 20.23 0.79
N PRO A 39 10.63 20.92 1.94
CA PRO A 39 11.90 21.49 2.37
C PRO A 39 13.04 20.46 2.29
N ALA A 40 14.26 20.92 1.97
CA ALA A 40 15.39 20.04 1.70
C ALA A 40 15.76 19.15 2.89
N ASP A 41 15.67 19.69 4.11
CA ASP A 41 15.81 18.91 5.34
C ASP A 41 14.71 17.84 5.42
N ASN A 42 13.45 18.15 5.19
CA ASN A 42 12.36 17.15 5.27
C ASN A 42 12.53 15.92 4.33
N THR A 43 13.38 16.00 3.29
CA THR A 43 13.69 14.84 2.44
C THR A 43 14.35 13.68 3.19
N TYR A 44 15.05 13.92 4.32
CA TYR A 44 15.62 12.84 5.14
C TYR A 44 14.53 11.97 5.77
N MET A 45 13.42 12.58 6.22
CA MET A 45 12.25 11.88 6.74
C MET A 45 11.55 11.07 5.66
N LEU A 46 11.41 11.66 4.46
CA LEU A 46 10.81 10.97 3.31
C LEU A 46 11.64 9.75 2.88
N GLY A 47 12.97 9.86 2.90
CA GLY A 47 13.85 8.72 2.64
C GLY A 47 13.66 7.57 3.65
N MET A 48 13.55 7.90 4.94
CA MET A 48 13.26 6.88 5.96
C MET A 48 11.86 6.26 5.82
N LEU A 49 10.86 7.04 5.41
CA LEU A 49 9.54 6.51 5.09
C LEU A 49 9.60 5.58 3.87
N GLY A 50 10.30 6.00 2.82
CA GLY A 50 10.51 5.21 1.60
C GLY A 50 11.14 3.85 1.87
N ALA A 51 12.11 3.78 2.80
CA ALA A 51 12.71 2.51 3.22
C ALA A 51 11.69 1.51 3.78
N ARG A 52 10.66 1.99 4.51
CA ARG A 52 9.58 1.15 5.04
C ARG A 52 8.68 0.65 3.91
N PHE A 53 8.33 1.50 2.96
CA PHE A 53 7.58 1.09 1.77
C PHE A 53 8.34 0.02 0.98
N LEU A 54 9.65 0.20 0.77
CA LEU A 54 10.48 -0.80 0.11
C LEU A 54 10.48 -2.14 0.86
N ALA A 55 10.70 -2.11 2.18
CA ALA A 55 10.72 -3.32 3.00
C ALA A 55 9.37 -4.06 2.97
N TYR A 56 8.26 -3.34 3.10
CA TYR A 56 6.93 -3.94 3.01
C TYR A 56 6.61 -4.44 1.60
N GLY A 57 7.05 -3.74 0.55
CA GLY A 57 6.90 -4.18 -0.83
C GLY A 57 7.61 -5.51 -1.11
N LEU A 58 8.86 -5.63 -0.66
CA LEU A 58 9.61 -6.89 -0.70
C LEU A 58 8.92 -7.99 0.12
N GLY A 59 8.39 -7.64 1.30
CA GLY A 59 7.59 -8.55 2.13
C GLY A 59 6.36 -9.09 1.38
N MET A 60 5.61 -8.24 0.69
CA MET A 60 4.44 -8.66 -0.09
C MET A 60 4.81 -9.59 -1.27
N PHE A 61 5.91 -9.31 -1.97
CA PHE A 61 6.42 -10.22 -3.02
C PHE A 61 6.81 -11.57 -2.45
N TRP A 62 7.52 -11.57 -1.32
CA TRP A 62 7.90 -12.81 -0.64
C TRP A 62 6.66 -13.60 -0.22
N LEU A 63 5.62 -12.94 0.32
CA LEU A 63 4.35 -13.58 0.66
C LEU A 63 3.62 -14.17 -0.56
N ALA A 64 3.65 -13.47 -1.70
CA ALA A 64 2.98 -13.94 -2.91
C ALA A 64 3.55 -15.27 -3.43
N CYS A 65 4.82 -15.55 -3.14
CA CYS A 65 5.50 -16.80 -3.48
C CYS A 65 5.20 -17.96 -2.53
N GLN A 66 4.67 -17.71 -1.33
CA GLN A 66 4.42 -18.76 -0.33
C GLN A 66 3.20 -19.63 -0.68
N ALA A 67 3.21 -20.89 -0.25
CA ALA A 67 2.06 -21.78 -0.41
C ALA A 67 0.85 -21.26 0.39
N VAL A 68 1.09 -20.86 1.65
CA VAL A 68 0.10 -20.25 2.54
C VAL A 68 0.68 -18.91 3.03
N PRO A 69 0.20 -17.76 2.52
CA PRO A 69 0.68 -16.45 2.94
C PRO A 69 0.40 -16.17 4.42
N ASP A 70 1.37 -15.60 5.14
CA ASP A 70 1.24 -15.24 6.54
C ASP A 70 0.24 -14.08 6.75
N LEU A 71 -0.79 -14.32 7.57
CA LEU A 71 -1.81 -13.33 7.89
C LEU A 71 -1.28 -12.14 8.70
N PHE A 72 -0.20 -12.30 9.46
CA PHE A 72 0.39 -11.20 10.23
C PHE A 72 0.84 -10.06 9.30
N TRP A 73 1.56 -10.39 8.23
CA TRP A 73 2.04 -9.42 7.24
C TRP A 73 0.88 -8.78 6.47
N ILE A 74 -0.14 -9.55 6.10
CA ILE A 74 -1.32 -9.02 5.41
C ILE A 74 -2.09 -8.05 6.33
N ARG A 75 -2.27 -8.40 7.61
CA ARG A 75 -2.94 -7.54 8.59
C ARG A 75 -2.18 -6.24 8.84
N ASN A 76 -0.85 -6.28 8.91
CA ASN A 76 -0.03 -5.06 9.00
C ASN A 76 -0.19 -4.18 7.76
N MET A 77 -0.21 -4.78 6.56
CA MET A 77 -0.45 -4.02 5.34
C MET A 77 -1.84 -3.38 5.32
N ILE A 78 -2.88 -4.09 5.78
CA ILE A 78 -4.22 -3.51 5.95
C ILE A 78 -4.17 -2.32 6.93
N LEU A 79 -3.49 -2.47 8.07
CA LEU A 79 -3.34 -1.40 9.06
C LEU A 79 -2.67 -0.16 8.48
N ILE A 80 -1.58 -0.32 7.71
CA ILE A 80 -0.91 0.80 7.02
C ILE A 80 -1.91 1.56 6.15
N GLN A 81 -2.70 0.84 5.35
CA GLN A 81 -3.66 1.49 4.45
C GLN A 81 -4.81 2.18 5.19
N LEU A 82 -5.25 1.65 6.32
CA LEU A 82 -6.23 2.33 7.16
C LEU A 82 -5.65 3.61 7.79
N ILE A 83 -4.38 3.58 8.20
CA ILE A 83 -3.67 4.76 8.71
C ILE A 83 -3.51 5.81 7.59
N ASP A 84 -3.10 5.40 6.40
CA ASP A 84 -2.95 6.28 5.23
C ASP A 84 -4.29 6.92 4.84
N LEU A 85 -5.37 6.14 4.86
CA LEU A 85 -6.73 6.63 4.61
C LEU A 85 -7.15 7.66 5.67
N GLY A 86 -6.88 7.37 6.94
CA GLY A 86 -7.16 8.29 8.05
C GLY A 86 -6.38 9.60 7.94
N ALA A 87 -5.09 9.53 7.60
CA ALA A 87 -4.25 10.70 7.37
C ALA A 87 -4.76 11.53 6.19
N GLY A 88 -5.08 10.88 5.06
CA GLY A 88 -5.65 11.55 3.89
C GLY A 88 -6.98 12.24 4.21
N ALA A 89 -7.88 11.56 4.93
CA ALA A 89 -9.15 12.13 5.36
C ALA A 89 -8.96 13.35 6.27
N PHE A 90 -8.01 13.27 7.22
CA PHE A 90 -7.70 14.37 8.12
C PHE A 90 -7.16 15.62 7.39
N TYR A 91 -6.18 15.44 6.50
CA TYR A 91 -5.60 16.56 5.75
C TYR A 91 -6.56 17.14 4.70
N LEU A 92 -7.45 16.31 4.15
CA LEU A 92 -8.55 16.78 3.31
C LEU A 92 -9.57 17.59 4.11
N ALA A 93 -9.98 17.10 5.28
CA ALA A 93 -10.97 17.77 6.13
C ALA A 93 -10.49 19.12 6.68
N THR A 94 -9.18 19.26 6.91
CA THR A 94 -8.55 20.52 7.35
C THR A 94 -8.30 21.50 6.20
N GLY A 95 -8.51 21.09 4.94
CA GLY A 95 -8.26 21.91 3.77
C GLY A 95 -6.78 22.11 3.42
N VAL A 96 -5.87 21.36 4.07
CA VAL A 96 -4.42 21.41 3.78
C VAL A 96 -4.15 20.84 2.38
N ILE A 97 -4.88 19.79 2.00
CA ILE A 97 -4.84 19.22 0.65
C ILE A 97 -6.23 19.27 0.01
N GLY A 98 -6.26 19.46 -1.31
CA GLY A 98 -7.49 19.39 -2.08
C GLY A 98 -7.93 17.96 -2.38
N LEU A 99 -9.21 17.78 -2.72
CA LEU A 99 -9.77 16.49 -3.13
C LEU A 99 -9.04 15.90 -4.35
N SER A 100 -8.56 16.74 -5.27
CA SER A 100 -7.78 16.30 -6.45
C SER A 100 -6.49 15.58 -6.07
N VAL A 101 -5.87 15.94 -4.95
CA VAL A 101 -4.66 15.28 -4.44
C VAL A 101 -5.02 14.06 -3.60
N ALA A 102 -6.05 14.18 -2.75
CA ALA A 102 -6.41 13.14 -1.79
C ALA A 102 -7.15 11.94 -2.40
N ALA A 103 -7.95 12.16 -3.45
CA ALA A 103 -8.87 11.16 -3.99
C ALA A 103 -8.17 9.87 -4.43
N PHE A 104 -7.08 9.98 -5.20
CA PHE A 104 -6.39 8.80 -5.72
C PHE A 104 -5.72 7.97 -4.60
N PRO A 105 -4.89 8.55 -3.70
CA PRO A 105 -4.32 7.80 -2.58
C PRO A 105 -5.37 7.19 -1.65
N MET A 106 -6.42 7.93 -1.30
CA MET A 106 -7.48 7.44 -0.41
C MET A 106 -8.29 6.31 -1.04
N PHE A 107 -8.62 6.42 -2.33
CA PHE A 107 -9.29 5.34 -3.07
C PHE A 107 -8.42 4.09 -3.11
N ASN A 108 -7.13 4.23 -3.46
CA ASN A 108 -6.19 3.12 -3.48
C ASN A 108 -6.10 2.42 -2.11
N ALA A 109 -5.89 3.19 -1.04
CA ALA A 109 -5.82 2.69 0.32
C ALA A 109 -7.09 1.92 0.72
N THR A 110 -8.26 2.48 0.41
CA THR A 110 -9.56 1.85 0.71
C THR A 110 -9.73 0.53 -0.03
N VAL A 111 -9.52 0.53 -1.35
CA VAL A 111 -9.74 -0.65 -2.20
C VAL A 111 -8.81 -1.78 -1.78
N LEU A 112 -7.51 -1.51 -1.67
CA LEU A 112 -6.54 -2.53 -1.33
C LEU A 112 -6.72 -3.03 0.11
N ALA A 113 -7.07 -2.19 1.08
CA ALA A 113 -7.39 -2.64 2.44
C ALA A 113 -8.59 -3.60 2.47
N VAL A 114 -9.68 -3.23 1.78
CA VAL A 114 -10.89 -4.06 1.68
C VAL A 114 -10.60 -5.38 0.98
N LEU A 115 -9.90 -5.35 -0.16
CA LEU A 115 -9.58 -6.57 -0.91
C LEU A 115 -8.63 -7.49 -0.14
N LEU A 116 -7.61 -6.95 0.54
CA LEU A 116 -6.72 -7.74 1.38
C LEU A 116 -7.49 -8.37 2.54
N TYR A 117 -8.41 -7.64 3.17
CA TYR A 117 -9.25 -8.17 4.25
C TYR A 117 -10.16 -9.31 3.75
N LEU A 118 -10.91 -9.08 2.67
CA LEU A 118 -11.86 -10.05 2.13
C LEU A 118 -11.17 -11.31 1.59
N TRP A 119 -10.01 -11.18 0.97
CA TRP A 119 -9.33 -12.30 0.30
C TRP A 119 -8.29 -13.02 1.16
N SER A 120 -7.97 -12.49 2.35
CA SER A 120 -7.14 -13.17 3.35
C SER A 120 -7.95 -13.95 4.39
N ASN A 121 -9.28 -13.90 4.35
CA ASN A 121 -10.11 -14.58 5.35
C ASN A 121 -9.97 -16.13 5.22
N PRO A 122 -9.72 -16.87 6.32
CA PRO A 122 -9.39 -18.31 6.28
C PRO A 122 -10.45 -19.19 5.59
N ASP A 123 -11.74 -18.83 5.72
CA ASP A 123 -12.85 -19.57 5.09
C ASP A 123 -12.83 -19.45 3.56
N GLY A 124 -12.36 -18.31 3.03
CA GLY A 124 -12.17 -18.10 1.60
C GLY A 124 -10.99 -18.90 1.02
N GLN A 125 -9.95 -19.15 1.83
CA GLN A 125 -8.80 -19.96 1.41
C GLN A 125 -9.14 -21.44 1.33
N ARG A 126 -9.96 -21.98 2.26
CA ARG A 126 -10.47 -23.36 2.20
C ARG A 126 -11.35 -23.58 0.96
N THR A 127 -12.20 -22.61 0.63
CA THR A 127 -13.12 -22.70 -0.52
C THR A 127 -12.38 -22.63 -1.86
N GLN A 128 -11.34 -21.79 -1.98
CA GLN A 128 -10.51 -21.74 -3.19
C GLN A 128 -9.66 -23.00 -3.37
N ALA A 129 -9.09 -23.56 -2.30
CA ALA A 129 -8.36 -24.83 -2.38
C ALA A 129 -9.25 -25.99 -2.85
N ALA A 130 -10.52 -26.01 -2.43
CA ALA A 130 -11.50 -27.02 -2.86
C ALA A 130 -11.90 -26.90 -4.35
N HIS A 131 -11.88 -25.70 -4.94
CA HIS A 131 -12.22 -25.48 -6.37
C HIS A 131 -11.04 -25.67 -7.33
N SER A 132 -9.79 -25.62 -6.84
CA SER A 132 -8.59 -25.91 -7.65
C SER A 132 -8.16 -27.39 -7.61
N GLY A 133 -8.97 -28.25 -6.99
CA GLY A 133 -8.74 -29.69 -6.82
C GLY A 133 -9.62 -30.59 -7.69
N THR A 134 -9.90 -30.19 -8.94
CA THR A 134 -10.48 -31.06 -9.99
C THR A 134 -9.63 -31.03 -11.22
#